data_AF-A0A9E4GNH2-F1
#
_entry.id   AF-A0A9E4GNH2-F1
#
_cell.length_a   1.000
_cell.length_b   1.000
_cell.length_c   1.000
_cell.angle_alpha   90.00
_cell.angle_beta   90.00
_cell.angle_gamma   90.00
#
_symmetry.space_group_name_H-M   'P 1'
#
loop_
_entity.id
_entity.type
_entity.pdbx_description
1 polymer ?
#
loop_
_entity_poly.entity_id
_entity_poly.type
_entity_poly.pdbx_seq_one_letter_code
_entity_poly.pdbx_strand_id
1 'polypeptide(L)'
;MSSIMLMSGAFLVEAVCGWPDWLYRRIRHPAVWIGSLISALDAALNLDRFSPAARRALGMLATLVVVAVPTLSAYLLVVLLPETPLGFAVEVTVASSLLASRSLYCHVLRVTQRLEHGDLAGARQAVSHIVSRDPTELDTTGVARANLESLAENASDGVIAPLFWGSLLGLPGLTAYKAINTLDSMLGYRTDRLWAFGGFAARLDDAVNLIPARLTGGLIALASFRPRHAPRRPESPLAQCGLAGERHGRVARHSAARPTRVCGYGGG
;
A
#
# COMPACT_ATOMS: atom_id res chain seq x y z
N MET A 1 -11.42 -5.05 -24.00
CA MET A 1 -11.20 -3.67 -23.48
C MET A 1 -9.72 -3.54 -23.10
N SER A 2 -9.08 -2.37 -23.24
CA SER A 2 -7.63 -2.24 -22.99
C SER A 2 -7.28 -2.16 -21.50
N SER A 3 -6.15 -2.74 -21.10
CA SER A 3 -5.64 -2.69 -19.72
C SER A 3 -5.43 -1.26 -19.20
N ILE A 4 -5.10 -0.32 -20.10
CA ILE A 4 -4.98 1.11 -19.77
C ILE A 4 -6.33 1.69 -19.33
N MET A 5 -7.42 1.34 -20.02
CA MET A 5 -8.76 1.80 -19.67
C MET A 5 -9.22 1.21 -18.33
N LEU A 6 -8.90 -0.06 -18.08
CA LEU A 6 -9.11 -0.72 -16.79
C LEU A 6 -8.40 0.03 -15.67
N MET A 7 -7.09 0.30 -15.81
CA MET A 7 -6.30 0.99 -14.79
C MET A 7 -6.75 2.43 -14.57
N SER A 8 -7.14 3.13 -15.63
CA SER A 8 -7.70 4.50 -15.53
C SER A 8 -9.00 4.50 -14.74
N GLY A 9 -9.92 3.57 -15.04
CA GLY A 9 -11.17 3.40 -14.30
C GLY A 9 -10.93 3.02 -12.84
N ALA A 10 -10.04 2.06 -12.59
CA ALA A 10 -9.68 1.61 -11.25
C ALA A 10 -9.10 2.75 -10.39
N PHE A 11 -8.20 3.55 -10.97
CA PHE A 11 -7.62 4.72 -10.29
C PHE A 11 -8.68 5.76 -9.93
N LEU A 12 -9.59 6.09 -10.85
CA LEU A 12 -10.67 7.03 -10.59
C LEU A 12 -11.63 6.53 -9.50
N VAL A 13 -12.01 5.25 -9.56
CA VAL A 13 -12.85 4.63 -8.53
C VAL A 13 -12.17 4.62 -7.18
N GLU A 14 -10.89 4.25 -7.09
CA GLU A 14 -10.17 4.25 -5.81
C GLU A 14 -10.01 5.68 -5.26
N ALA A 15 -9.66 6.64 -6.10
CA ALA A 15 -9.52 8.05 -5.72
C ALA A 15 -10.84 8.64 -5.15
N VAL A 16 -12.00 8.27 -5.71
CA VAL A 16 -13.32 8.82 -5.33
C VAL A 16 -14.01 8.02 -4.24
N CYS A 17 -13.94 6.69 -4.28
CA CYS A 17 -14.70 5.80 -3.40
C CYS A 17 -13.84 5.18 -2.29
N GLY A 18 -12.55 4.97 -2.55
CA GLY A 18 -11.68 4.18 -1.68
C GLY A 18 -12.26 2.78 -1.43
N TRP A 19 -11.82 2.12 -0.37
CA TRP A 19 -12.49 0.93 0.15
C TRP A 19 -13.42 1.31 1.31
N PRO A 20 -14.73 1.13 1.17
CA PRO A 20 -15.66 1.52 2.22
C PRO A 20 -15.53 0.68 3.51
N ASP A 21 -15.69 1.31 4.67
CA ASP A 21 -15.62 0.62 5.98
C ASP A 21 -16.63 -0.52 6.13
N TRP A 22 -17.83 -0.37 5.56
CA TRP A 22 -18.84 -1.43 5.58
C TRP A 22 -18.35 -2.68 4.83
N LEU A 23 -17.65 -2.48 3.71
CA LEU A 23 -17.09 -3.56 2.90
C LEU A 23 -15.90 -4.19 3.62
N TYR A 24 -15.05 -3.38 4.24
CA TYR A 24 -13.98 -3.85 5.11
C TYR A 24 -14.51 -4.74 6.25
N ARG A 25 -15.56 -4.32 6.96
CA ARG A 25 -16.14 -5.12 8.05
C ARG A 25 -16.75 -6.43 7.55
N ARG A 26 -17.26 -6.47 6.31
CA ARG A 26 -17.95 -7.64 5.75
C ARG A 26 -16.98 -8.70 5.21
N ILE A 27 -16.00 -8.29 4.41
CA ILE A 27 -15.12 -9.22 3.68
C ILE A 27 -13.63 -8.99 3.95
N ARG A 28 -13.25 -7.93 4.65
CA ARG A 28 -11.85 -7.43 4.76
C ARG A 28 -11.28 -7.00 3.41
N HIS A 29 -10.14 -6.33 3.45
CA HIS A 29 -9.46 -5.86 2.25
C HIS A 29 -8.67 -6.99 1.57
N PRO A 30 -8.57 -7.07 0.23
CA PRO A 30 -7.75 -8.09 -0.46
C PRO A 30 -6.29 -8.16 0.01
N ALA A 31 -5.68 -7.01 0.33
CA ALA A 31 -4.34 -6.98 0.93
C ALA A 31 -4.25 -7.74 2.28
N VAL A 32 -5.33 -7.75 3.07
CA VAL A 32 -5.40 -8.50 4.33
C VAL A 32 -5.48 -10.00 4.06
N TRP A 33 -6.13 -10.43 2.98
CA TRP A 33 -6.16 -11.85 2.59
C TRP A 33 -4.77 -12.34 2.18
N ILE A 34 -4.06 -11.55 1.36
CA ILE A 34 -2.66 -11.82 0.97
C ILE A 34 -1.79 -11.88 2.23
N GLY A 35 -1.91 -10.90 3.14
CA GLY A 35 -1.16 -10.87 4.39
C GLY A 35 -1.45 -12.08 5.28
N SER A 36 -2.70 -12.53 5.35
CA SER A 36 -3.09 -13.72 6.11
C SER A 36 -2.46 -14.99 5.55
N LEU A 37 -2.39 -15.12 4.22
CA LEU A 37 -1.68 -16.22 3.55
C LEU A 37 -0.18 -16.18 3.87
N ILE A 38 0.45 -15.00 3.82
CA ILE A 38 1.87 -14.82 4.18
C ILE A 38 2.11 -15.24 5.64
N SER A 39 1.29 -14.77 6.57
CA SER A 39 1.41 -15.13 7.99
C SER A 39 1.25 -16.62 8.23
N ALA A 40 0.30 -17.28 7.56
CA ALA A 40 0.11 -18.71 7.66
C ALA A 40 1.34 -19.48 7.14
N LEU A 41 1.91 -19.07 6.01
CA LEU A 41 3.10 -19.70 5.44
C LEU A 41 4.36 -19.44 6.27
N ASP A 42 4.56 -18.23 6.80
CA ASP A 42 5.66 -17.94 7.72
C ASP A 42 5.55 -18.82 8.97
N ALA A 43 4.37 -18.90 9.59
CA ALA A 43 4.15 -19.74 10.77
C ALA A 43 4.35 -21.25 10.49
N ALA A 44 3.98 -21.73 9.31
CA ALA A 44 4.08 -23.13 8.95
C ALA A 44 5.48 -23.55 8.46
N LEU A 45 6.21 -22.66 7.78
CA LEU A 45 7.42 -22.99 7.04
C LEU A 45 8.70 -22.37 7.64
N ASN A 46 8.61 -21.23 8.34
CA ASN A 46 9.77 -20.54 8.91
C ASN A 46 10.07 -20.97 10.34
N LEU A 47 10.41 -22.26 10.52
CA LEU A 47 10.59 -22.88 11.84
C LEU A 47 12.07 -23.00 12.20
N ASP A 48 12.42 -22.72 13.46
CA ASP A 48 13.83 -22.69 13.91
C ASP A 48 14.53 -24.05 13.91
N ARG A 49 13.77 -25.14 13.83
CA ARG A 49 14.32 -26.49 13.62
C ARG A 49 14.98 -26.69 12.26
N PHE A 50 14.68 -25.84 11.27
CA PHE A 50 15.22 -25.96 9.93
C PHE A 50 16.53 -25.19 9.78
N SER A 51 17.46 -25.75 9.00
CA SER A 51 18.71 -25.08 8.68
C SER A 51 18.47 -23.79 7.89
N PRO A 52 19.40 -22.81 7.91
CA PRO A 52 19.27 -21.57 7.13
C PRO A 52 19.05 -21.81 5.63
N ALA A 53 19.67 -22.85 5.05
CA ALA A 53 19.48 -23.22 3.65
C ALA A 53 18.06 -23.73 3.37
N ALA A 54 17.52 -24.57 4.25
CA ALA A 54 16.14 -25.04 4.15
C ALA A 54 15.14 -23.88 4.30
N ARG A 55 15.35 -22.97 5.26
CA ARG A 55 14.53 -21.76 5.44
C ARG A 55 14.53 -20.87 4.20
N ARG A 56 15.67 -20.73 3.50
CA ARG A 56 15.75 -20.02 2.21
C ARG A 56 14.91 -20.66 1.12
N ALA A 57 15.03 -21.98 0.95
CA ALA A 57 14.24 -22.72 -0.06
C ALA A 57 12.74 -22.65 0.23
N LEU A 58 12.35 -22.81 1.50
CA LEU A 58 10.95 -22.68 1.94
C LEU A 58 10.42 -21.26 1.80
N GLY A 59 11.25 -20.24 2.04
CA GLY A 59 10.89 -18.84 1.81
C GLY A 59 10.68 -18.50 0.35
N MET A 60 11.51 -19.06 -0.55
CA MET A 60 11.29 -18.98 -1.99
C MET A 60 9.98 -19.66 -2.39
N LEU A 61 9.72 -20.87 -1.89
CA LEU A 61 8.46 -21.57 -2.14
C LEU A 61 7.24 -20.76 -1.64
N ALA A 62 7.31 -20.22 -0.42
CA ALA A 62 6.25 -19.38 0.14
C ALA A 62 6.01 -18.14 -0.73
N THR A 63 7.09 -17.49 -1.20
CA THR A 63 7.00 -16.35 -2.13
C THR A 63 6.27 -16.76 -3.41
N LEU A 64 6.66 -17.87 -4.03
CA LEU A 64 6.03 -18.35 -5.26
C LEU A 64 4.54 -18.68 -5.05
N VAL A 65 4.17 -19.30 -3.93
CA VAL A 65 2.76 -19.59 -3.60
C VAL A 65 1.96 -18.31 -3.41
N VAL A 66 2.49 -17.34 -2.65
CA VAL A 66 1.82 -16.06 -2.37
C VAL A 66 1.67 -15.21 -3.63
N VAL A 67 2.59 -15.30 -4.59
CA VAL A 67 2.41 -14.63 -5.88
C VAL A 67 1.44 -15.40 -6.76
N ALA A 68 1.58 -16.73 -6.86
CA ALA A 68 0.78 -17.55 -7.75
C ALA A 68 -0.71 -17.57 -7.39
N VAL A 69 -1.06 -17.78 -6.12
CA VAL A 69 -2.47 -17.97 -5.70
C VAL A 69 -3.35 -16.74 -6.01
N PRO A 70 -3.00 -15.51 -5.59
CA PRO A 70 -3.77 -14.31 -5.93
C PRO A 70 -3.75 -14.01 -7.44
N THR A 71 -2.60 -14.17 -8.11
CA THR A 71 -2.45 -13.89 -9.55
C THR A 71 -3.31 -14.83 -10.39
N LEU A 72 -3.29 -16.14 -10.08
CA LEU A 72 -4.15 -17.13 -10.73
C LEU A 72 -5.62 -16.86 -10.44
N SER A 73 -5.96 -16.48 -9.21
CA SER A 73 -7.34 -16.10 -8.87
C SER A 73 -7.82 -14.89 -9.67
N ALA A 74 -6.98 -13.87 -9.82
CA ALA A 74 -7.26 -12.70 -10.67
C ALA A 74 -7.38 -13.07 -12.14
N TYR A 75 -6.50 -13.94 -12.65
CA TYR A 75 -6.56 -14.44 -14.02
C TYR A 75 -7.85 -15.22 -14.29
N LEU A 76 -8.19 -16.16 -13.41
CA LEU A 76 -9.43 -16.93 -13.50
C LEU A 76 -10.66 -16.02 -13.44
N LEU A 77 -10.65 -15.00 -12.57
CA LEU A 77 -11.72 -14.01 -12.53
C LEU A 77 -11.89 -13.34 -13.90
N VAL A 78 -10.82 -12.85 -14.51
CA VAL A 78 -10.88 -12.18 -15.83
C VAL A 78 -11.41 -13.12 -16.91
N VAL A 79 -10.93 -14.37 -16.94
CA VAL A 79 -11.36 -15.36 -17.96
C VAL A 79 -12.82 -15.79 -17.77
N LEU A 80 -13.33 -15.82 -16.54
CA LEU A 80 -14.70 -16.19 -16.23
C LEU A 80 -15.69 -15.04 -16.38
N LEU A 81 -15.22 -13.78 -16.40
CA LEU A 81 -16.10 -12.63 -16.58
C LEU A 81 -16.50 -12.48 -18.06
N PRO A 82 -17.80 -12.27 -18.34
CA PRO A 82 -18.24 -12.01 -19.70
C PRO A 82 -17.73 -10.65 -20.18
N GLU A 83 -17.39 -10.52 -21.46
CA GLU A 83 -16.97 -9.27 -22.12
C GLU A 83 -18.13 -8.27 -22.26
N THR A 84 -18.66 -7.84 -21.12
CA THR A 84 -19.80 -6.95 -20.98
C THR A 84 -19.41 -5.76 -20.11
N PRO A 85 -20.15 -4.63 -20.19
CA PRO A 85 -19.93 -3.51 -19.28
C PRO A 85 -19.97 -3.90 -17.80
N LEU A 86 -20.81 -4.88 -17.44
CA LEU A 86 -20.86 -5.42 -16.08
C LEU A 86 -19.60 -6.18 -15.70
N GLY A 87 -19.10 -7.06 -16.59
CA GLY A 87 -17.83 -7.77 -16.37
C GLY A 87 -16.66 -6.81 -16.17
N PHE A 88 -16.58 -5.79 -17.02
CA PHE A 88 -15.59 -4.73 -16.88
C PHE A 88 -15.73 -3.93 -15.57
N ALA A 89 -16.96 -3.62 -15.15
CA ALA A 89 -17.20 -2.92 -13.88
C ALA A 89 -16.74 -3.74 -12.67
N VAL A 90 -16.91 -5.06 -12.70
CA VAL A 90 -16.37 -5.98 -11.68
C VAL A 90 -14.84 -5.94 -11.67
N GLU A 91 -14.20 -6.04 -12.85
CA GLU A 91 -12.75 -5.99 -12.96
C GLU A 91 -12.17 -4.66 -12.45
N VAL A 92 -12.78 -3.53 -12.83
CA VAL A 92 -12.43 -2.19 -12.32
C VAL A 92 -12.56 -2.13 -10.79
N THR A 93 -13.63 -2.70 -10.25
CA THR A 93 -13.85 -2.71 -8.79
C THR A 93 -12.75 -3.49 -8.07
N VAL A 94 -12.40 -4.68 -8.56
CA VAL A 94 -11.31 -5.47 -7.96
C VAL A 94 -9.96 -4.77 -8.13
N ALA A 95 -9.65 -4.26 -9.32
CA ALA A 95 -8.42 -3.51 -9.56
C ALA A 95 -8.30 -2.28 -8.65
N SER A 96 -9.40 -1.53 -8.44
CA SER A 96 -9.42 -0.34 -7.59
C SER A 96 -9.04 -0.64 -6.15
N SER A 97 -9.41 -1.81 -5.62
CA SER A 97 -9.06 -2.21 -4.26
C SER A 97 -7.56 -2.40 -4.06
N LEU A 98 -6.81 -2.70 -5.12
CA LEU A 98 -5.39 -2.99 -5.01
C LEU A 98 -4.51 -1.72 -5.15
N LEU A 99 -5.13 -0.56 -5.39
CA LEU A 99 -4.52 0.77 -5.38
C LEU A 99 -4.68 1.44 -4.00
N ALA A 100 -3.79 2.39 -3.68
CA ALA A 100 -3.74 3.04 -2.37
C ALA A 100 -3.63 4.58 -2.43
N SER A 101 -4.00 5.21 -3.55
CA SER A 101 -3.73 6.63 -3.78
C SER A 101 -4.51 7.56 -2.84
N ARG A 102 -5.79 7.24 -2.55
CA ARG A 102 -6.60 8.06 -1.65
C ARG A 102 -6.14 7.95 -0.21
N SER A 103 -5.88 6.74 0.26
CA SER A 103 -5.40 6.51 1.64
C SER A 103 -4.08 7.25 1.87
N LEU A 104 -3.15 7.15 0.91
CA LEU A 104 -1.87 7.86 0.94
C LEU A 104 -2.08 9.38 1.03
N TYR A 105 -2.91 9.94 0.14
CA TYR A 105 -3.24 11.36 0.16
C TYR A 105 -3.77 11.81 1.52
N CYS A 106 -4.71 11.06 2.11
CA CYS A 106 -5.31 11.40 3.39
C CYS A 106 -4.29 11.37 4.55
N HIS A 107 -3.41 10.38 4.61
CA HIS A 107 -2.38 10.34 5.66
C HIS A 107 -1.39 11.50 5.53
N VAL A 108 -0.91 11.79 4.32
CA VAL A 108 0.04 12.88 4.08
C VAL A 108 -0.59 14.24 4.40
N LEU A 109 -1.85 14.44 4.00
CA LEU A 109 -2.60 15.67 4.29
C LEU A 109 -2.78 15.91 5.79
N ARG A 110 -3.06 14.86 6.58
CA ARG A 110 -3.18 14.97 8.05
C ARG A 110 -1.90 15.52 8.67
N VAL A 111 -0.74 15.00 8.26
CA VAL A 111 0.55 15.48 8.78
C VAL A 111 0.78 16.95 8.39
N THR A 112 0.57 17.28 7.11
CA THR A 112 0.76 18.64 6.60
C THR A 112 -0.13 19.66 7.34
N GLN A 113 -1.40 19.35 7.57
CA GLN A 113 -2.30 20.24 8.29
C GLN A 113 -1.89 20.44 9.76
N ARG A 114 -1.41 19.41 10.45
CA ARG A 114 -0.94 19.54 11.83
C ARG A 114 0.30 20.45 11.91
N LEU A 115 1.23 20.31 10.96
CA LEU A 115 2.40 21.17 10.85
C LEU A 115 2.01 22.64 10.55
N GLU A 116 1.06 22.86 9.64
CA GLU A 116 0.57 24.22 9.29
C GLU A 116 -0.07 24.95 10.48
N HIS A 117 -0.71 24.23 11.41
CA HIS A 117 -1.28 24.79 12.63
C HIS A 117 -0.29 24.85 13.81
N GLY A 118 0.98 24.49 13.61
CA GLY A 118 1.99 24.45 14.67
C GLY A 118 1.79 23.33 15.71
N ASP A 119 0.94 22.34 15.42
CA ASP A 119 0.67 21.19 16.30
C ASP A 119 1.68 20.06 16.05
N LEU A 120 2.89 20.22 16.61
CA LEU A 120 3.97 19.23 16.45
C LEU A 120 3.61 17.87 17.07
N ALA A 121 2.93 17.86 18.22
CA ALA A 121 2.54 16.63 18.89
C ALA A 121 1.55 15.83 18.02
N GLY A 122 0.52 16.49 17.48
CA GLY A 122 -0.41 15.89 16.55
C GLY A 122 0.25 15.50 15.22
N ALA A 123 1.25 16.25 14.74
CA ALA A 123 2.01 15.90 13.54
C ALA A 123 2.86 14.64 13.75
N ARG A 124 3.51 14.48 14.91
CA ARG A 124 4.24 13.25 15.30
C ARG A 124 3.32 12.05 15.38
N GLN A 125 2.14 12.22 15.97
CA GLN A 125 1.13 11.16 16.00
C GLN A 125 0.67 10.81 14.58
N ALA A 126 0.32 11.80 13.76
CA ALA A 126 -0.13 11.57 12.40
C ALA A 126 0.93 10.86 11.53
N VAL A 127 2.18 11.30 11.61
CA VAL A 127 3.27 10.73 10.79
C VAL A 127 3.62 9.31 11.23
N SER A 128 3.41 8.95 12.52
CA SER A 128 3.62 7.59 13.04
C SER A 128 2.82 6.52 12.31
N HIS A 129 1.73 6.90 11.64
CA HIS A 129 0.90 5.98 10.84
C HIS A 129 1.49 5.66 9.46
N ILE A 130 2.49 6.39 8.99
CA ILE A 130 3.09 6.23 7.65
C ILE A 130 4.62 6.06 7.66
N VAL A 131 5.27 6.22 8.81
CA VAL A 131 6.70 5.90 8.96
C VAL A 131 6.91 4.60 9.71
N SER A 132 8.05 3.96 9.43
CA SER A 132 8.49 2.75 10.13
C SER A 132 9.37 3.05 11.36
N ARG A 133 9.82 4.30 11.54
CA ARG A 133 10.67 4.76 12.65
C ARG A 133 9.86 5.46 13.74
N ASP A 134 10.39 5.47 14.96
CA ASP A 134 9.82 6.24 16.06
C ASP A 134 9.90 7.76 15.76
N PRO A 135 8.77 8.48 15.69
CA PRO A 135 8.75 9.90 15.40
C PRO A 135 8.82 10.80 16.65
N THR A 136 8.92 10.24 17.86
CA THR A 136 8.84 10.99 19.13
C THR A 136 9.89 12.09 19.25
N GLU A 137 11.10 11.87 18.72
CA GLU A 137 12.21 12.83 18.77
C GLU A 137 12.27 13.79 17.57
N LEU A 138 11.39 13.63 16.57
CA LEU A 138 11.44 14.45 15.35
C LEU A 138 10.97 15.88 15.59
N ASP A 139 11.76 16.88 15.25
CA ASP A 139 11.33 18.27 15.18
C ASP A 139 10.40 18.51 13.97
N THR A 140 9.90 19.75 13.81
CA THR A 140 9.00 20.12 12.69
C THR A 140 9.60 19.73 11.34
N THR A 141 10.88 19.99 11.13
CA THR A 141 11.60 19.65 9.89
C THR A 141 11.72 18.15 9.72
N GLY A 142 12.04 17.42 10.78
CA GLY A 142 12.13 15.96 10.82
C GLY A 142 10.79 15.30 10.48
N VAL A 143 9.68 15.81 11.01
CA VAL A 143 8.33 15.33 10.69
C VAL A 143 7.97 15.64 9.23
N ALA A 144 8.26 16.84 8.73
CA ALA A 144 8.02 17.18 7.33
C ALA A 144 8.82 16.29 6.37
N ARG A 145 10.10 16.08 6.67
CA ARG A 145 10.99 15.19 5.91
C ARG A 145 10.49 13.75 5.93
N ALA A 146 10.15 13.23 7.11
CA ALA A 146 9.55 11.91 7.28
C ALA A 146 8.29 11.74 6.43
N ASN A 147 7.40 12.73 6.42
CA ASN A 147 6.18 12.72 5.62
C ASN A 147 6.47 12.68 4.11
N LEU A 148 7.45 13.46 3.64
CA LEU A 148 7.85 13.49 2.23
C LEU A 148 8.56 12.21 1.78
N GLU A 149 9.45 11.65 2.63
CA GLU A 149 10.11 10.37 2.40
C GLU A 149 9.06 9.25 2.27
N SER A 150 8.14 9.16 3.23
CA SER A 150 7.02 8.21 3.19
C SER A 150 6.11 8.43 1.97
N LEU A 151 5.80 9.68 1.61
CA LEU A 151 5.00 10.00 0.43
C LEU A 151 5.67 9.47 -0.85
N ALA A 152 6.96 9.73 -1.03
CA ALA A 152 7.68 9.31 -2.23
C ALA A 152 7.77 7.78 -2.35
N GLU A 153 8.10 7.09 -1.26
CA GLU A 153 8.14 5.62 -1.18
C GLU A 153 6.76 5.01 -1.48
N ASN A 154 5.71 5.45 -0.77
CA ASN A 154 4.37 4.89 -0.95
C ASN A 154 3.72 5.30 -2.28
N ALA A 155 4.12 6.43 -2.88
CA ALA A 155 3.67 6.79 -4.23
C ALA A 155 4.25 5.83 -5.27
N SER A 156 5.52 5.44 -5.14
CA SER A 156 6.14 4.42 -5.99
C SER A 156 5.37 3.11 -5.89
N ASP A 157 5.26 2.58 -4.68
CA ASP A 157 4.88 1.17 -4.52
C ASP A 157 3.37 0.98 -4.34
N GLY A 158 2.68 2.00 -3.84
CA GLY A 158 1.23 1.98 -3.62
C GLY A 158 0.40 2.49 -4.80
N VAL A 159 1.01 3.21 -5.76
CA VAL A 159 0.28 3.86 -6.86
C VAL A 159 0.95 3.60 -8.21
N ILE A 160 2.18 4.05 -8.42
CA ILE A 160 2.82 4.02 -9.74
C ILE A 160 3.13 2.59 -10.20
N ALA A 161 3.72 1.76 -9.34
CA ALA A 161 4.05 0.38 -9.67
C ALA A 161 2.82 -0.50 -9.91
N PRO A 162 1.75 -0.46 -9.09
CA PRO A 162 0.49 -1.13 -9.41
C PRO A 162 -0.11 -0.68 -10.76
N LEU A 163 -0.13 0.63 -11.04
CA LEU A 163 -0.63 1.16 -12.31
C LEU A 163 0.22 0.71 -13.50
N PHE A 164 1.55 0.66 -13.32
CA PHE A 164 2.50 0.21 -14.34
C PHE A 164 2.27 -1.26 -14.70
N TRP A 165 2.33 -2.15 -13.71
CA TRP A 165 2.17 -3.59 -13.92
C TRP A 165 0.75 -3.95 -14.36
N GLY A 166 -0.26 -3.25 -13.83
CA GLY A 166 -1.64 -3.41 -14.26
C GLY A 166 -1.92 -2.92 -15.68
N SER A 167 -1.24 -1.86 -16.12
CA SER A 167 -1.37 -1.38 -17.51
C SER A 167 -0.71 -2.32 -18.50
N LEU A 168 0.37 -3.00 -18.09
CA LEU A 168 1.10 -3.94 -18.94
C LEU A 168 0.45 -5.32 -19.02
N LEU A 169 0.00 -5.85 -17.87
CA LEU A 169 -0.41 -7.24 -17.71
C LEU A 169 -1.86 -7.40 -17.18
N GLY A 170 -2.62 -6.31 -17.12
CA GLY A 170 -4.00 -6.31 -16.64
C GLY A 170 -4.13 -6.58 -15.14
N LEU A 171 -5.33 -6.96 -14.71
CA LEU A 171 -5.61 -7.32 -13.31
C LEU A 171 -4.64 -8.38 -12.73
N PRO A 172 -4.22 -9.43 -13.47
CA PRO A 172 -3.22 -10.39 -12.97
C PRO A 172 -1.89 -9.74 -12.63
N GLY A 173 -1.37 -8.84 -13.47
CA GLY A 173 -0.10 -8.14 -13.21
C GLY A 173 -0.13 -7.24 -12.00
N LEU A 174 -1.20 -6.45 -11.87
CA LEU A 174 -1.41 -5.60 -10.70
C LEU A 174 -1.53 -6.45 -9.41
N THR A 175 -2.19 -7.60 -9.48
CA THR A 175 -2.34 -8.51 -8.33
C THR A 175 -1.01 -9.18 -7.96
N ALA A 176 -0.24 -9.63 -8.95
CA ALA A 176 1.10 -10.20 -8.76
C ALA A 176 2.02 -9.19 -8.06
N TYR A 177 2.07 -7.96 -8.57
CA TYR A 177 2.85 -6.89 -7.97
C TYR A 177 2.40 -6.61 -6.53
N LYS A 178 1.09 -6.51 -6.27
CA LYS A 178 0.58 -6.26 -4.92
C LYS A 178 0.94 -7.39 -3.94
N ALA A 179 0.96 -8.63 -4.41
CA ALA A 179 1.40 -9.77 -3.62
C ALA A 179 2.89 -9.68 -3.26
N ILE A 180 3.75 -9.33 -4.23
CA ILE A 180 5.20 -9.12 -4.03
C ILE A 180 5.46 -7.98 -3.03
N ASN A 181 4.81 -6.84 -3.21
CA ASN A 181 4.97 -5.69 -2.31
C ASN A 181 4.49 -5.99 -0.88
N THR A 182 3.41 -6.76 -0.74
CA THR A 182 2.91 -7.19 0.57
C THR A 182 3.86 -8.19 1.23
N LEU A 183 4.48 -9.10 0.45
CA LEU A 183 5.51 -10.02 0.93
C LEU A 183 6.72 -9.27 1.50
N ASP A 184 7.27 -8.29 0.78
CA ASP A 184 8.44 -7.54 1.28
C ASP A 184 8.08 -6.73 2.54
N SER A 185 6.91 -6.08 2.56
CA SER A 185 6.43 -5.33 3.72
C SER A 185 6.26 -6.17 4.99
N MET A 186 6.09 -7.49 4.87
CA MET A 186 5.90 -8.43 5.99
C MET A 186 7.16 -9.25 6.32
N LEU A 187 7.90 -9.69 5.31
CA LEU A 187 9.04 -10.61 5.45
C LEU A 187 10.40 -9.96 5.16
N GLY A 188 10.44 -8.77 4.56
CA GLY A 188 11.66 -8.08 4.14
C GLY A 188 12.51 -7.50 5.28
N TYR A 189 12.00 -7.51 6.52
CA TYR A 189 12.76 -7.05 7.69
C TYR A 189 13.97 -7.93 7.96
N ARG A 190 15.13 -7.30 8.15
CA ARG A 190 16.39 -7.96 8.54
C ARG A 190 16.42 -8.31 10.03
N THR A 191 15.52 -9.20 10.45
CA THR A 191 15.57 -9.84 11.77
C THR A 191 16.19 -11.22 11.65
N ASP A 192 16.78 -11.75 12.73
CA ASP A 192 17.40 -13.08 12.73
C ASP A 192 16.43 -14.17 12.25
N ARG A 193 15.15 -14.04 12.59
CA ARG A 193 14.07 -14.95 12.16
C ARG A 193 13.75 -14.85 10.66
N LEU A 194 13.78 -13.65 10.08
CA LEU A 194 13.32 -13.43 8.71
C LEU A 194 14.46 -13.40 7.68
N TRP A 195 15.71 -13.20 8.11
CA TRP A 195 16.84 -13.03 7.20
C TRP A 195 17.02 -14.19 6.21
N ALA A 196 16.87 -15.43 6.67
CA ALA A 196 16.96 -16.60 5.81
C ALA A 196 15.69 -16.81 4.96
N PHE A 197 14.50 -16.51 5.49
CA PHE A 197 13.23 -16.84 4.86
C PHE A 197 12.75 -15.76 3.88
N GLY A 198 12.80 -14.48 4.26
CA GLY A 198 12.30 -13.35 3.47
C GLY A 198 13.24 -12.87 2.37
N GLY A 199 14.48 -13.38 2.31
CA GLY A 199 15.51 -12.85 1.41
C GLY A 199 15.23 -13.01 -0.09
N PHE A 200 14.36 -13.93 -0.51
CA PHE A 200 13.93 -14.03 -1.91
C PHE A 200 12.86 -12.99 -2.24
N ALA A 201 11.86 -12.83 -1.36
CA ALA A 201 10.80 -11.83 -1.49
C ALA A 201 11.38 -10.41 -1.64
N ALA A 202 12.31 -10.02 -0.77
CA ALA A 202 12.93 -8.69 -0.81
C ALA A 202 13.65 -8.41 -2.14
N ARG A 203 14.41 -9.39 -2.66
CA ARG A 203 15.10 -9.25 -3.96
C ARG A 203 14.13 -9.19 -5.13
N LEU A 204 13.03 -9.95 -5.05
CA LEU A 204 11.99 -9.93 -6.07
C LEU A 204 11.30 -8.57 -6.10
N ASP A 205 10.97 -8.00 -4.92
CA ASP A 205 10.40 -6.66 -4.80
C ASP A 205 11.32 -5.59 -5.38
N ASP A 206 12.60 -5.57 -4.99
CA ASP A 206 13.62 -4.67 -5.55
C ASP A 206 13.67 -4.73 -7.08
N ALA A 207 13.58 -5.94 -7.65
CA ALA A 207 13.63 -6.14 -9.09
C ALA A 207 12.39 -5.61 -9.81
N VAL A 208 11.19 -5.88 -9.30
CA VAL A 208 9.93 -5.43 -9.93
C VAL A 208 9.68 -3.93 -9.73
N ASN A 209 10.30 -3.31 -8.73
CA ASN A 209 10.23 -1.87 -8.47
C ASN A 209 11.31 -1.06 -9.21
N LEU A 210 12.29 -1.69 -9.85
CA LEU A 210 13.41 -0.99 -10.51
C LEU A 210 12.95 0.07 -11.54
N ILE A 211 11.98 -0.29 -12.39
CA ILE A 211 11.41 0.60 -13.41
C ILE A 211 10.37 1.56 -12.81
N PRO A 212 9.36 1.09 -12.06
CA PRO A 212 8.38 1.97 -11.43
C PRO A 212 8.97 3.03 -10.50
N ALA A 213 10.00 2.71 -9.71
CA ALA A 213 10.63 3.67 -8.81
C ALA A 213 11.31 4.82 -9.58
N ARG A 214 11.97 4.51 -10.71
CA ARG A 214 12.56 5.53 -11.60
C ARG A 214 11.51 6.38 -12.28
N LEU A 215 10.42 5.75 -12.74
CA LEU A 215 9.28 6.47 -13.29
C LEU A 215 8.69 7.44 -12.25
N THR A 216 8.52 6.98 -11.02
CA THR A 216 8.03 7.80 -9.90
C THR A 216 8.95 8.99 -9.63
N GLY A 217 10.26 8.76 -9.51
CA GLY A 217 11.24 9.84 -9.35
C GLY A 217 11.20 10.86 -10.49
N GLY A 218 11.09 10.39 -11.74
CA GLY A 218 10.93 11.25 -12.91
C GLY A 218 9.63 12.07 -12.88
N LEU A 219 8.50 11.47 -12.50
CA LEU A 219 7.22 12.16 -12.37
C LEU A 219 7.26 13.23 -11.26
N ILE A 220 7.89 12.93 -10.12
CA ILE A 220 8.10 13.90 -9.02
C ILE A 220 8.97 15.07 -9.50
N ALA A 221 10.07 14.80 -10.21
CA ALA A 221 10.93 15.84 -10.76
C ALA A 221 10.16 16.74 -11.74
N LEU A 222 9.44 16.15 -12.70
CA LEU A 222 8.62 16.87 -13.68
C LEU A 222 7.53 17.73 -13.02
N ALA A 223 6.88 17.21 -11.98
CA ALA A 223 5.89 17.97 -11.22
C ALA A 223 6.52 19.15 -10.47
N SER A 224 7.75 18.99 -9.96
CA SER A 224 8.48 20.03 -9.22
C SER A 224 8.94 21.19 -10.10
N PHE A 225 9.21 20.97 -11.39
CA PHE A 225 9.57 22.03 -12.34
C PHE A 225 8.42 22.96 -12.72
N ARG A 226 7.18 22.66 -12.28
CA ARG A 226 6.03 23.54 -12.43
C ARG A 226 5.52 23.96 -11.06
N PRO A 227 6.18 24.90 -10.36
CA PRO A 227 5.66 25.46 -9.12
C PRO A 227 4.35 26.19 -9.42
N ARG A 228 3.23 25.47 -9.43
CA ARG A 228 1.92 26.08 -9.28
C ARG A 228 1.89 26.61 -7.85
N HIS A 229 1.50 27.88 -7.67
CA HIS A 229 1.03 28.31 -6.36
C HIS A 229 0.02 27.28 -5.89
N ALA A 230 0.27 26.66 -4.73
CA ALA A 230 -0.68 25.74 -4.13
C ALA A 230 -2.03 26.44 -4.15
N PRO A 231 -3.03 25.96 -4.93
CA PRO A 231 -4.34 26.58 -4.95
C PRO A 231 -4.81 26.66 -3.49
N ARG A 232 -5.47 27.76 -3.11
CA ARG A 232 -6.16 27.82 -1.81
C ARG A 232 -6.95 26.52 -1.68
N ARG A 233 -6.55 25.70 -0.70
CA ARG A 233 -7.13 24.37 -0.54
C ARG A 233 -8.64 24.56 -0.41
N PRO A 234 -9.47 23.79 -1.13
CA PRO A 234 -10.88 23.78 -0.80
C PRO A 234 -11.02 23.43 0.69
N GLU A 235 -12.04 23.93 1.38
CA GLU A 235 -12.27 23.60 2.80
C GLU A 235 -12.74 22.13 2.98
N SER A 236 -13.02 21.43 1.88
CA SER A 236 -13.63 20.09 1.81
C SER A 236 -12.74 18.83 1.60
N PRO A 237 -11.39 18.85 1.49
CA PRO A 237 -10.57 17.64 1.39
C PRO A 237 -10.74 16.71 2.60
N LEU A 238 -11.05 17.27 3.76
CA LEU A 238 -11.34 16.50 4.97
C LEU A 238 -12.67 15.75 4.84
N ALA A 239 -13.68 16.30 4.18
CA ALA A 239 -14.90 15.55 3.88
C ALA A 239 -14.61 14.36 2.96
N GLN A 240 -13.70 14.54 1.99
CA GLN A 240 -13.22 13.46 1.12
C GLN A 240 -12.36 12.42 1.85
N CYS A 241 -11.70 12.78 2.95
CA CYS A 241 -10.98 11.81 3.78
C CYS A 241 -11.83 11.27 4.95
N GLY A 242 -13.11 11.63 5.06
CA GLY A 242 -13.97 11.26 6.20
C GLY A 242 -13.57 11.92 7.53
N LEU A 243 -12.75 12.97 7.48
CA LEU A 243 -12.07 13.60 8.62
C LEU A 243 -12.75 14.86 9.17
N ALA A 244 -13.90 15.25 8.65
CA ALA A 244 -14.61 16.44 9.11
C ALA A 244 -15.09 16.35 10.60
N GLY A 245 -15.05 15.15 11.19
CA GLY A 245 -15.61 14.87 12.53
C GLY A 245 -14.59 14.71 13.68
N GLU A 246 -13.29 14.64 13.43
CA GLU A 246 -12.29 14.46 14.51
C GLU A 246 -11.98 15.77 15.24
N ARG A 247 -12.99 16.32 15.93
CA ARG A 247 -12.77 17.35 16.95
C ARG A 247 -12.28 16.67 18.22
N HIS A 248 -11.05 17.04 18.63
CA HIS A 248 -10.56 17.04 20.02
C HIS A 248 -11.30 16.10 20.99
N GLY A 249 -10.88 14.83 21.10
CA GLY A 249 -11.40 13.99 22.18
C GLY A 249 -11.04 12.51 22.12
N ARG A 250 -10.33 12.06 23.16
CA ARG A 250 -10.08 10.68 23.63
C ARG A 250 -9.02 9.86 22.90
N VAL A 251 -7.84 9.94 23.51
CA VAL A 251 -6.80 8.90 23.57
C VAL A 251 -7.43 7.55 23.95
N ALA A 252 -7.54 6.63 22.99
CA ALA A 252 -7.70 5.21 23.28
C ALA A 252 -6.32 4.55 23.17
N ARG A 253 -5.75 4.16 24.32
CA ARG A 253 -4.58 3.29 24.37
C ARG A 253 -5.01 1.90 23.94
N HIS A 254 -4.57 1.43 22.76
CA HIS A 254 -4.62 0.02 22.43
C HIS A 254 -3.27 -0.54 21.98
N SER A 255 -3.09 -1.77 22.46
CA SER A 255 -1.90 -2.60 22.60
C SER A 255 -1.12 -2.86 21.31
N ALA A 256 0.15 -3.18 21.50
CA ALA A 256 1.15 -3.49 20.48
C ALA A 256 0.75 -4.65 19.56
N ALA A 257 0.32 -4.32 18.35
CA ALA A 257 0.51 -5.14 17.15
C ALA A 257 0.90 -4.16 16.04
N ARG A 258 2.13 -4.28 15.51
CA ARG A 258 2.62 -3.36 14.47
C ARG A 258 1.72 -3.49 13.24
N PRO A 259 1.04 -2.43 12.77
CA PRO A 259 0.25 -2.47 11.56
C PRO A 259 1.19 -2.69 10.37
N THR A 260 0.78 -3.59 9.48
CA THR A 260 1.42 -3.81 8.17
C THR A 260 1.57 -2.49 7.42
N ARG A 261 2.72 -2.26 6.76
CA ARG A 261 3.02 -1.10 5.89
C ARG A 261 2.19 -1.09 4.59
N VAL A 262 0.90 -1.33 4.68
CA VAL A 262 0.01 -0.98 3.59
C VAL A 262 -0.66 0.29 4.06
N CYS A 263 -0.25 1.44 3.52
CA CYS A 263 -1.18 2.57 3.40
C CYS A 263 -2.42 2.00 2.72
N GLY A 264 -3.43 1.67 3.51
CA GLY A 264 -4.55 0.87 3.06
C GLY A 264 -5.04 -0.08 4.16
N TYR A 265 -6.05 0.40 4.87
CA TYR A 265 -7.07 -0.44 5.53
C TYR A 265 -6.73 -1.01 6.90
N GLY A 266 -6.01 -0.23 7.71
CA GLY A 266 -6.22 -0.26 9.16
C GLY A 266 -7.47 0.54 9.49
N GLY A 267 -8.61 -0.13 9.66
CA GLY A 267 -9.80 0.49 10.23
C GLY A 267 -9.47 1.03 11.63
N GLY A 268 -9.99 2.22 11.92
CA GLY A 268 -9.77 2.94 13.19
C GLY A 268 -10.21 2.20 14.44
#